data_AF-A0A9Q0W892-F1
#
_entry.id   AF-A0A9Q0W892-F1
#
_cell.length_a   1.000
_cell.length_b   1.000
_cell.length_c   1.000
_cell.angle_alpha   90.00
_cell.angle_beta   90.00
_cell.angle_gamma   90.00
#
_symmetry.space_group_name_H-M   'P 1'
#
loop_
_entity.id
_entity.type
_entity.pdbx_description
1 polymer ?
#
loop_
_entity_poly.entity_id
_entity_poly.type
_entity_poly.pdbx_seq_one_letter_code
_entity_poly.pdbx_strand_id
1 'polypeptide(L)'
;MAKFNVVQKIRRAQIAQNKRAVHGDPLTKKLKIRTQPQSVSGKRKRKLLKISRREQKEAVEKGLVTMQDVEMAFAQGFFLFLFRGL
;
A
#
# COMPACT_ATOMS: atom_id res chain seq x y z
N MET A 1 -23.14 34.51 21.24
CA MET A 1 -22.23 33.38 20.94
C MET A 1 -22.94 32.08 20.50
N ALA A 2 -24.14 31.74 21.03
CA ALA A 2 -24.82 30.48 20.71
C ALA A 2 -25.33 30.35 19.24
N LYS A 3 -25.94 31.41 18.68
CA LYS A 3 -26.58 31.37 17.36
C LYS A 3 -25.60 31.08 16.21
N PHE A 4 -24.43 31.71 16.22
CA PHE A 4 -23.41 31.50 15.19
C PHE A 4 -22.90 30.05 15.18
N ASN A 5 -22.66 29.48 16.37
CA ASN A 5 -22.20 28.09 16.48
C ASN A 5 -23.25 27.09 15.97
N VAL A 6 -24.54 27.35 16.21
CA VAL A 6 -25.64 26.54 15.66
C VAL A 6 -25.64 26.59 14.14
N VAL A 7 -25.53 27.78 13.55
CA VAL A 7 -25.47 27.97 12.08
C VAL A 7 -24.24 27.26 11.49
N GLN A 8 -23.07 27.38 12.14
CA GLN A 8 -21.84 26.71 11.70
C GLN A 8 -21.95 25.19 11.78
N LYS A 9 -22.59 24.63 12.81
CA LYS A 9 -22.85 23.18 12.92
C LYS A 9 -23.71 22.67 11.76
N ILE A 10 -24.79 23.39 11.44
CA ILE A 10 -25.69 23.05 10.32
C ILE A 10 -24.91 23.10 9.00
N ARG A 11 -24.13 24.17 8.77
CA ARG A 11 -23.31 24.32 7.56
C ARG A 11 -22.30 23.18 7.41
N ARG A 12 -21.61 22.79 8.49
CA ARG A 12 -20.66 21.66 8.48
C ARG A 12 -21.35 20.34 8.16
N ALA A 13 -22.56 20.12 8.68
CA ALA A 13 -23.35 18.93 8.40
C ALA A 13 -23.78 18.87 6.92
N GLN A 14 -24.27 19.97 6.36
CA GLN A 14 -24.64 20.07 4.94
C GLN A 14 -23.44 19.83 4.02
N ILE A 15 -22.28 20.43 4.32
CA ILE A 15 -21.06 20.18 3.55
C ILE A 15 -20.67 18.71 3.60
N ALA A 16 -20.79 18.05 4.76
CA ALA A 16 -20.49 16.62 4.89
C ALA A 16 -21.46 15.75 4.08
N GLN A 17 -22.75 16.09 4.04
CA GLN A 17 -23.74 15.40 3.21
C GLN A 17 -23.45 15.58 1.72
N ASN A 18 -23.14 16.79 1.28
CA ASN A 18 -22.78 17.07 -0.12
C ASN A 18 -21.52 16.29 -0.53
N LYS A 19 -20.50 16.23 0.34
CA LYS A 19 -19.32 15.40 0.09
C LYS A 19 -19.66 13.92 -0.06
N ARG A 20 -20.56 13.38 0.77
CA ARG A 20 -21.04 11.99 0.66
C ARG A 20 -21.85 11.74 -0.61
N ALA A 21 -22.63 12.71 -1.07
CA ALA A 21 -23.41 12.59 -2.30
C ALA A 21 -22.50 12.56 -3.55
N VAL A 22 -21.46 13.41 -3.57
CA VAL A 22 -20.56 13.55 -4.73
C VAL A 22 -19.44 12.49 -4.75
N HIS A 23 -18.86 12.17 -3.58
CA HIS A 23 -17.67 11.32 -3.48
C HIS A 23 -17.88 10.03 -2.67
N GLY A 24 -19.07 9.81 -2.12
CA GLY A 24 -19.38 8.60 -1.38
C GLY A 24 -19.51 7.39 -2.30
N ASP A 25 -19.39 6.21 -1.71
CA ASP A 25 -19.69 4.96 -2.40
C ASP A 25 -21.17 4.91 -2.82
N PRO A 26 -21.53 4.52 -4.06
CA PRO A 26 -22.92 4.49 -4.52
C PRO A 26 -23.86 3.65 -3.64
N LEU A 27 -23.36 2.56 -3.06
CA LEU A 27 -24.17 1.64 -2.26
C LEU A 27 -24.28 2.09 -0.79
N THR A 28 -23.16 2.50 -0.19
CA THR A 28 -23.12 2.82 1.25
C THR A 28 -23.21 4.31 1.57
N LYS A 29 -23.04 5.18 0.57
CA LYS A 29 -22.95 6.65 0.68
C LYS A 29 -21.88 7.14 1.66
N LYS A 30 -20.96 6.26 2.07
CA LYS A 30 -19.85 6.58 2.98
C LYS A 30 -18.64 7.03 2.16
N LEU A 31 -17.89 7.98 2.70
CA LEU A 31 -16.61 8.38 2.14
C LEU A 31 -15.56 7.31 2.45
N LYS A 32 -14.84 6.83 1.44
CA LYS A 32 -13.72 5.91 1.63
C LYS A 32 -12.56 6.66 2.27
N ILE A 33 -12.06 6.16 3.40
CA ILE A 33 -10.84 6.67 4.01
C ILE A 33 -9.67 6.18 3.15
N ARG A 34 -8.99 7.09 2.46
CA ARG A 34 -7.76 6.76 1.75
C ARG A 34 -6.67 6.53 2.78
N THR A 35 -6.21 5.29 2.90
CA THR A 35 -4.99 4.99 3.67
C THR A 35 -3.83 5.72 3.00
N GLN A 36 -3.17 6.62 3.72
CA GLN A 36 -1.96 7.22 3.21
C GLN A 36 -0.93 6.10 2.99
N PRO A 37 -0.23 6.09 1.84
CA PRO A 37 0.85 5.14 1.64
C PRO A 37 1.89 5.40 2.73
N GLN A 38 2.03 4.46 3.66
CA GLN A 38 3.01 4.58 4.73
C GLN A 38 4.40 4.50 4.09
N SER A 39 5.17 5.58 4.21
CA SER A 39 6.54 5.60 3.72
C SER A 39 7.39 4.66 4.59
N VAL A 40 7.96 3.63 3.96
CA VAL A 40 8.88 2.72 4.65
C VAL A 40 10.21 3.44 4.85
N SER A 41 10.60 3.64 6.12
CA SER A 41 11.91 4.22 6.47
C SER A 41 13.05 3.44 5.80
N GLY A 42 14.13 4.14 5.41
CA GLY A 42 15.31 3.52 4.81
C GLY A 42 15.91 2.39 5.66
N LYS A 43 15.87 2.53 7.00
CA LYS A 43 16.29 1.46 7.93
C LYS A 43 15.42 0.21 7.79
N ARG A 44 14.10 0.38 7.63
CA ARG A 44 13.16 -0.73 7.45
C ARG A 44 13.33 -1.36 6.06
N LYS A 45 13.53 -0.57 5.00
CA LYS A 45 13.88 -1.09 3.67
C LYS A 45 15.13 -1.97 3.73
N ARG A 46 16.22 -1.50 4.36
CA ARG A 46 17.45 -2.28 4.55
C ARG A 46 17.21 -3.58 5.34
N LYS A 47 16.40 -3.55 6.40
CA LYS A 47 16.04 -4.75 7.17
C LYS A 47 15.27 -5.76 6.31
N LEU A 48 14.28 -5.31 5.55
CA LEU A 48 13.48 -6.16 4.66
C LEU A 48 14.34 -6.81 3.57
N LEU A 49 15.24 -6.04 2.93
CA LEU A 49 16.19 -6.59 1.97
C LEU A 49 17.12 -7.64 2.59
N LYS A 50 17.57 -7.43 3.84
CA LYS A 50 18.41 -8.40 4.54
C LYS A 50 17.64 -9.69 4.87
N ILE A 51 16.37 -9.59 5.25
CA ILE A 51 15.50 -10.74 5.50
C ILE A 51 15.27 -11.52 4.20
N SER A 52 14.86 -10.82 3.14
CA SER A 52 14.63 -11.42 1.82
C SER A 52 15.87 -12.14 1.26
N ARG A 53 17.07 -11.56 1.41
CA ARG A 53 18.32 -12.24 0.99
C ARG A 53 18.60 -13.52 1.79
N ARG A 54 18.24 -13.55 3.08
CA ARG A 54 18.39 -14.76 3.90
C ARG A 54 17.40 -15.83 3.47
N GLU A 55 16.14 -15.46 3.25
CA GLU A 55 15.10 -16.36 2.75
C GLU A 55 15.47 -16.95 1.38
N GLN A 56 16.00 -16.14 0.46
CA GLN A 56 16.52 -16.62 -0.83
C GLN A 56 17.67 -17.62 -0.65
N LYS A 57 18.62 -17.35 0.25
CA LYS A 57 19.74 -18.26 0.53
C LYS A 57 19.25 -19.59 1.11
N GLU A 58 18.31 -19.54 2.06
CA GLU A 58 17.70 -20.74 2.63
C GLU A 58 16.88 -21.53 1.59
N ALA A 59 16.21 -20.86 0.66
CA ALA A 59 15.47 -21.52 -0.42
C ALA A 59 16.42 -22.26 -1.37
N VAL A 60 17.59 -21.70 -1.67
CA VAL A 60 18.66 -22.37 -2.44
C VAL A 60 19.22 -23.56 -1.67
N GLU A 61 19.52 -23.41 -0.37
CA GLU A 61 20.04 -24.50 0.48
C GLU A 61 19.05 -25.67 0.63
N LYS A 62 17.74 -25.36 0.68
CA LYS A 62 16.66 -26.36 0.72
C LYS A 62 16.35 -26.98 -0.65
N GLY A 63 17.04 -26.56 -1.72
CA GLY A 63 16.82 -27.04 -3.08
C GLY A 63 15.48 -26.61 -3.71
N LEU A 64 14.80 -25.62 -3.11
CA LEU A 64 13.53 -25.08 -3.62
C LEU A 64 13.72 -24.16 -4.83
N VAL A 65 14.95 -23.70 -5.07
CA VAL A 65 15.33 -22.90 -6.23
C VAL A 65 16.52 -23.59 -6.90
N THR A 66 16.31 -24.08 -8.11
CA THR A 66 17.35 -24.69 -8.95
C THR A 66 17.94 -23.64 -9.89
N MET A 67 19.15 -23.89 -10.42
CA MET A 67 19.76 -22.98 -11.41
C MET A 67 18.87 -22.78 -12.65
N GLN A 68 18.06 -23.78 -13.02
CA GLN A 68 17.09 -23.67 -14.11
C GLN A 68 15.97 -22.66 -13.80
N ASP A 69 15.51 -22.57 -12.56
CA ASP A 69 14.50 -21.57 -12.15
C ASP A 69 15.04 -20.14 -12.27
N VAL A 70 16.34 -19.98 -11.98
CA VAL A 70 17.04 -18.69 -12.11
C VAL A 70 17.18 -18.31 -13.58
N GLU A 71 17.58 -19.25 -14.44
CA GLU A 71 17.70 -19.05 -15.88
C GLU A 71 16.34 -18.75 -16.54
N MET A 72 15.29 -19.46 -16.13
CA MET A 72 13.92 -19.23 -16.61
C MET A 72 13.41 -17.84 -16.19
N ALA A 73 13.65 -17.40 -14.96
CA ALA A 73 13.29 -16.06 -14.50
C ALA A 73 14.08 -14.95 -15.23
N PHE A 74 15.32 -15.24 -15.64
CA PHE A 74 16.13 -14.34 -16.44
C PHE A 74 15.61 -14.24 -17.89
N ALA A 75 15.32 -15.38 -18.52
CA ALA A 75 14.81 -15.45 -19.89
C ALA A 75 13.43 -14.81 -20.05
N GLN A 76 12.55 -14.93 -19.05
CA GLN A 76 11.21 -14.35 -19.07
C GLN A 76 11.17 -12.85 -18.69
N GLY A 77 12.32 -12.21 -18.45
CA GLY A 77 12.38 -10.79 -18.06
C GLY A 77 11.85 -10.49 -16.66
N PHE A 78 11.44 -11.52 -15.89
CA PHE A 78 10.98 -11.40 -14.50
C PHE A 78 12.08 -10.93 -13.54
N PHE A 79 13.35 -11.08 -13.93
CA PHE A 79 14.51 -10.67 -13.15
C PHE A 79 14.52 -9.16 -12.82
N LEU A 80 13.93 -8.33 -13.70
CA LEU A 80 13.83 -6.89 -13.46
C LEU A 80 12.94 -6.56 -12.23
N PHE A 81 11.99 -7.44 -11.90
CA PHE A 81 11.07 -7.29 -10.78
C PHE A 81 11.51 -8.03 -9.50
N LEU A 82 12.22 -9.17 -9.65
CA LEU A 82 12.64 -10.00 -8.51
C LEU A 82 13.89 -9.49 -7.78
N PHE A 83 14.77 -8.74 -8.44
CA PHE A 83 16.05 -8.29 -7.86
C PHE A 83 16.19 -6.78 -7.69
N ARG A 84 15.32 -5.98 -8.32
CA ARG A 84 15.40 -4.52 -8.25
C ARG A 84 14.49 -4.00 -7.14
N GLY A 85 15.00 -4.05 -5.91
CA GLY A 85 14.37 -3.44 -4.74
C GLY A 85 14.32 -1.90 -4.83
N LEU A 86 13.32 -1.37 -5.54
CA LEU A 86 12.91 0.04 -5.50
C LEU A 86 11.63 0.22 -4.70
#